data_AF-A0AAV6ZI32-F1
#
_entry.id   AF-A0AAV6ZI32-F1
#
_cell.length_a   1.000
_cell.length_b   1.000
_cell.length_c   1.000
_cell.angle_alpha   90.00
_cell.angle_beta   90.00
_cell.angle_gamma   90.00
#
_symmetry.space_group_name_H-M   'P 1'
#
loop_
_entity.id
_entity.type
_entity.pdbx_description
1 polymer ?
#
loop_
_entity_poly.entity_id
_entity_poly.type
_entity_poly.pdbx_seq_one_letter_code
_entity_poly.pdbx_strand_id
1 'polypeptide(L)'
;MAALGLHRLRAPALGRCPPALCRPHSTHASGRRRGAQAFPALPGALLPIHTHVYEANSRNSARCRSRYMELLEKVKLGGGESAILRHTQRNKKLLVRERLKRLLDDDNFLELSPFAGLALPYGDVPSAGCLSGIGKICGIWCMFIANDATVKGGTAYPISVKKQLRAQEIAIQNRLPTVYLVDSGGAFLPLQAQLFPDKEHGGRTFYNEAIMSAMKIPQVAVVCGSCTAGGAYIPTMAEETIIVDRIGTIFLAGPPLVKAATGEDVSAEDLGGARLHSR
;
A
#
# COMPACT_ATOMS: atom_id res chain seq x y z
N MET A 1 -14.63 3.50 -52.55
CA MET A 1 -14.05 4.82 -52.90
C MET A 1 -13.82 5.57 -51.59
N ALA A 2 -12.64 5.94 -51.10
CA ALA A 2 -11.25 5.97 -51.56
C ALA A 2 -10.37 5.71 -50.29
N ALA A 3 -9.42 4.77 -50.26
CA ALA A 3 -7.99 4.89 -50.60
C ALA A 3 -7.29 6.11 -49.95
N LEU A 4 -6.61 5.92 -48.81
CA LEU A 4 -5.17 5.59 -48.64
C LEU A 4 -4.22 6.81 -48.74
N GLY A 5 -3.43 7.04 -47.67
CA GLY A 5 -2.36 8.04 -47.64
C GLY A 5 -1.43 7.89 -46.43
N LEU A 6 -0.69 6.77 -46.36
CA LEU A 6 0.39 6.55 -45.39
C LEU A 6 1.65 7.33 -45.82
N HIS A 7 1.99 8.41 -45.11
CA HIS A 7 3.26 9.10 -45.29
C HIS A 7 4.39 8.37 -44.55
N ARG A 8 5.23 7.67 -45.33
CA ARG A 8 6.55 7.19 -44.90
C ARG A 8 7.54 8.36 -44.88
N LEU A 9 8.07 8.68 -43.69
CA LEU A 9 9.22 9.58 -43.53
C LEU A 9 10.50 8.87 -43.99
N ARG A 10 11.19 9.43 -45.00
CA ARG A 10 12.49 9.00 -45.50
C ARG A 10 13.60 9.55 -44.59
N ALA A 11 14.55 8.69 -44.22
CA ALA A 11 15.80 9.09 -43.58
C ALA A 11 16.74 9.81 -44.57
N PRO A 12 17.52 10.82 -44.16
CA PRO A 12 18.43 11.54 -45.04
C PRO A 12 19.69 10.72 -45.35
N ALA A 13 20.14 10.85 -46.60
CA ALA A 13 21.32 10.19 -47.16
C ALA A 13 22.63 10.73 -46.54
N LEU A 14 23.47 9.81 -46.06
CA LEU A 14 24.84 10.12 -45.62
C LEU A 14 25.75 10.33 -46.84
N GLY A 15 26.41 11.49 -46.89
CA GLY A 15 27.39 11.85 -47.92
C GLY A 15 28.64 10.96 -47.89
N ARG A 16 29.18 10.67 -49.08
CA ARG A 16 30.42 9.90 -49.29
C ARG A 16 31.64 10.80 -49.08
N CYS A 17 32.58 10.39 -48.24
CA CYS A 17 33.94 10.94 -48.18
C CYS A 17 34.83 10.28 -49.26
N PRO A 18 35.82 11.00 -49.84
CA PRO A 18 36.74 10.45 -50.84
C PRO A 18 37.87 9.61 -50.20
N PRO A 19 38.50 8.69 -50.96
CA PRO A 19 39.49 7.77 -50.42
C PRO A 19 40.88 8.42 -50.42
N ALA A 20 41.51 8.54 -49.26
CA ALA A 20 42.93 8.88 -49.15
C ALA A 20 43.72 7.67 -48.64
N LEU A 21 44.36 7.00 -49.59
CA LEU A 21 45.67 6.33 -49.52
C LEU A 21 46.03 5.56 -48.24
N CYS A 22 45.89 4.24 -48.32
CA CYS A 22 46.66 3.28 -47.54
C CYS A 22 48.17 3.49 -47.72
N ARG A 23 48.95 3.40 -46.63
CA ARG A 23 49.95 2.32 -46.41
C ARG A 23 50.49 2.33 -44.97
N PRO A 24 51.03 1.18 -44.50
CA PRO A 24 50.82 0.65 -43.14
C PRO A 24 52.03 0.87 -42.24
N HIS A 25 51.84 0.87 -40.92
CA HIS A 25 52.84 0.28 -40.02
C HIS A 25 52.30 0.01 -38.61
N SER A 26 52.83 -1.09 -38.08
CA SER A 26 52.83 -1.62 -36.71
C SER A 26 51.53 -2.19 -36.13
N THR A 27 51.51 -3.52 -36.14
CA THR A 27 50.79 -4.37 -35.20
C THR A 27 51.19 -4.01 -33.76
N HIS A 28 50.45 -3.11 -33.12
CA HIS A 28 50.46 -3.02 -31.66
C HIS A 28 49.46 -4.03 -31.11
N ALA A 29 50.02 -5.01 -30.40
CA ALA A 29 49.32 -6.00 -29.62
C ALA A 29 48.15 -5.38 -28.86
N SER A 30 46.97 -6.01 -29.00
CA SER A 30 45.77 -5.69 -28.24
C SER A 30 45.99 -6.00 -26.76
N GLY A 31 46.65 -5.09 -26.05
CA GLY A 31 46.58 -5.02 -24.60
C GLY A 31 45.16 -4.62 -24.24
N ARG A 32 44.32 -5.59 -23.84
CA ARG A 32 43.10 -5.30 -23.08
C ARG A 32 43.51 -4.51 -21.83
N ARG A 33 43.49 -3.17 -21.91
CA ARG A 33 43.45 -2.32 -20.72
C ARG A 33 42.13 -2.67 -20.02
N ARG A 34 42.20 -3.58 -19.04
CA ARG A 34 41.15 -3.70 -18.03
C ARG A 34 40.96 -2.29 -17.50
N GLY A 35 39.82 -1.66 -17.82
CA GLY A 35 39.46 -0.38 -17.26
C GLY A 35 39.62 -0.47 -15.76
N ALA A 36 40.46 0.40 -15.19
CA ALA A 36 40.66 0.47 -13.76
C ALA A 36 39.26 0.59 -13.13
N GLN A 37 38.91 -0.36 -12.27
CA GLN A 37 37.65 -0.34 -11.55
C GLN A 37 37.61 0.98 -10.78
N ALA A 38 36.70 1.89 -11.14
CA ALA A 38 36.70 3.28 -10.67
C ALA A 38 36.45 3.42 -9.15
N PHE A 39 36.20 2.31 -8.46
CA PHE A 39 35.99 2.23 -7.02
C PHE A 39 36.84 1.10 -6.45
N PRO A 40 37.58 1.34 -5.34
CA PRO A 40 38.33 0.28 -4.67
C PRO A 40 37.35 -0.77 -4.14
N ALA A 41 37.59 -2.04 -4.46
CA ALA A 41 36.84 -3.14 -3.89
C ALA A 41 37.25 -3.32 -2.41
N LEU A 42 36.26 -3.41 -1.53
CA LEU A 42 36.52 -3.84 -0.16
C LEU A 42 36.90 -5.34 -0.21
N PRO A 43 38.04 -5.74 0.39
CA PRO A 43 38.40 -7.15 0.45
C PRO A 43 37.37 -7.91 1.28
N GLY A 44 36.58 -8.78 0.63
CA GLY A 44 35.48 -9.53 1.24
C GLY A 44 35.88 -10.85 1.92
N ALA A 45 37.18 -11.13 2.06
CA ALA A 45 37.64 -12.38 2.65
C ALA A 45 37.51 -12.36 4.18
N LEU A 46 36.72 -13.30 4.71
CA LEU A 46 36.71 -13.60 6.14
C LEU A 46 38.07 -14.16 6.55
N LEU A 47 38.71 -13.52 7.53
CA LEU A 47 39.95 -14.04 8.11
C LEU A 47 39.64 -15.32 8.91
N PRO A 48 40.48 -16.37 8.84
CA PRO A 48 40.23 -17.63 9.55
C PRO A 48 40.04 -17.48 11.07
N ILE A 49 40.68 -16.47 11.68
CA ILE A 49 40.52 -16.15 13.11
C ILE A 49 39.08 -15.74 13.48
N HIS A 50 38.29 -15.26 12.51
CA HIS A 50 36.90 -14.84 12.70
C HIS A 50 35.86 -15.91 12.36
N THR A 51 36.28 -17.11 11.90
CA THR A 51 35.34 -18.16 11.46
C THR A 51 34.34 -18.54 12.55
N HIS A 52 34.80 -18.75 13.79
CA HIS A 52 33.92 -19.11 14.91
C HIS A 52 32.88 -18.01 15.21
N VAL A 53 33.26 -16.73 15.10
CA VAL A 53 32.35 -15.58 15.28
C VAL A 53 31.34 -15.53 14.15
N TYR A 54 31.79 -15.72 12.90
CA TYR A 54 30.91 -15.77 11.73
C TYR A 54 29.87 -16.87 11.86
N GLU A 55 30.28 -18.09 12.26
CA GLU A 55 29.36 -19.20 12.45
C GLU A 55 28.33 -18.94 13.56
N ALA A 56 28.75 -18.37 14.69
CA ALA A 56 27.85 -17.99 15.76
C ALA A 56 26.83 -16.93 15.30
N ASN A 57 27.29 -15.91 14.59
CA ASN A 57 26.44 -14.86 14.01
C ASN A 57 25.45 -15.45 13.00
N SER A 58 25.93 -16.34 12.11
CA SER A 58 25.09 -17.01 11.12
C SER A 58 23.98 -17.84 11.77
N ARG A 59 24.30 -18.61 12.81
CA ARG A 59 23.29 -19.35 13.61
C ARG A 59 22.27 -18.42 14.25
N ASN A 60 22.71 -17.30 14.83
CA ASN A 60 21.80 -16.32 15.41
C ASN A 60 20.89 -15.68 14.35
N SER A 61 21.45 -15.26 13.21
CA SER A 61 20.67 -14.71 12.09
C SER A 61 19.65 -15.70 11.54
N ALA A 62 19.99 -16.99 11.46
CA ALA A 62 19.06 -18.04 11.07
C ALA A 62 17.89 -18.14 12.05
N ARG A 63 18.16 -18.11 13.37
CA ARG A 63 17.12 -18.13 14.41
C ARG A 63 16.20 -16.90 14.33
N CYS A 64 16.75 -15.71 14.15
CA CYS A 64 15.97 -14.49 13.98
C CYS A 64 15.09 -14.55 12.73
N ARG A 65 15.60 -15.11 11.63
CA ARG A 65 14.85 -15.28 10.39
C ARG A 65 13.69 -16.26 10.55
N SER A 66 13.91 -17.41 11.20
CA SER A 66 12.82 -18.35 11.48
C SER A 66 11.73 -17.69 12.30
N ARG A 67 12.10 -16.95 13.36
CA ARG A 67 11.13 -16.23 14.19
C ARG A 67 10.36 -15.16 13.40
N TYR A 68 11.04 -14.42 12.53
CA TYR A 68 10.42 -13.45 11.65
C TYR A 68 9.37 -14.12 10.73
N MET A 69 9.72 -15.25 10.10
CA MET A 69 8.83 -15.98 9.21
C MET A 69 7.60 -16.55 9.95
N GLU A 70 7.79 -17.11 11.15
CA GLU A 70 6.67 -17.57 11.99
C GLU A 70 5.66 -16.44 12.29
N LEU A 71 6.17 -15.27 12.70
CA LEU A 71 5.32 -14.12 12.99
C LEU A 71 4.64 -13.59 11.71
N LEU A 72 5.34 -13.68 10.57
CA LEU A 72 4.80 -13.24 9.29
C LEU A 72 3.62 -14.13 8.85
N GLU A 73 3.75 -15.45 9.00
CA GLU A 73 2.64 -16.37 8.73
C GLU A 73 1.48 -16.14 9.70
N LYS A 74 1.76 -15.87 10.97
CA LYS A 74 0.71 -15.51 11.95
C LYS A 74 -0.08 -14.27 11.51
N VAL A 75 0.59 -13.20 11.07
CA VAL A 75 -0.13 -11.97 10.67
C VAL A 75 -0.87 -12.10 9.34
N LYS A 76 -0.40 -12.97 8.44
CA LYS A 76 -1.07 -13.24 7.16
C LYS A 76 -2.43 -13.91 7.32
N LEU A 77 -2.67 -14.60 8.44
CA LEU A 77 -3.99 -15.20 8.75
C LEU A 77 -5.09 -14.15 9.00
N GLY A 78 -4.74 -12.87 9.15
CA GLY A 78 -5.70 -11.78 9.34
C GLY A 78 -6.60 -12.03 10.56
N GLY A 79 -7.91 -11.98 10.35
CA GLY A 79 -8.92 -12.29 11.39
C GLY A 79 -9.11 -13.78 11.72
N GLY A 80 -8.37 -14.68 11.07
CA GLY A 80 -8.53 -16.13 11.19
C GLY A 80 -9.62 -16.70 10.26
N GLU A 81 -9.67 -18.04 10.17
CA GLU A 81 -10.50 -18.76 9.20
C GLU A 81 -11.99 -18.39 9.26
N SER A 82 -12.56 -18.29 10.46
CA SER A 82 -13.99 -17.96 10.61
C SER A 82 -14.33 -16.55 10.10
N ALA A 83 -13.42 -15.59 10.28
CA ALA A 83 -13.58 -14.23 9.77
C ALA A 83 -13.40 -14.18 8.25
N ILE A 84 -12.43 -14.92 7.71
CA ILE A 84 -12.20 -15.06 6.27
C ILE A 84 -13.42 -15.68 5.58
N LEU A 85 -13.98 -16.76 6.13
CA LEU A 85 -15.19 -17.40 5.59
C LEU A 85 -16.39 -16.46 5.60
N ARG A 86 -16.59 -15.72 6.71
CA ARG A 86 -17.65 -14.70 6.77
C ARG A 86 -17.44 -13.60 5.73
N HIS A 87 -16.22 -13.12 5.55
CA HIS A 87 -15.90 -12.06 4.58
C HIS A 87 -16.10 -12.51 3.12
N THR A 88 -15.66 -13.72 2.79
CA THR A 88 -15.68 -14.24 1.42
C THR A 88 -17.03 -14.86 1.05
N GLN A 89 -17.62 -15.70 1.90
CA GLN A 89 -18.84 -16.45 1.58
C GLN A 89 -20.11 -15.66 1.88
N ARG A 90 -20.19 -15.04 3.07
CA ARG A 90 -21.39 -14.30 3.49
C ARG A 90 -21.41 -12.89 2.90
N ASN A 91 -20.31 -12.15 3.04
CA ASN A 91 -20.24 -10.76 2.57
C ASN A 91 -19.87 -10.66 1.08
N LYS A 92 -19.46 -11.76 0.43
CA LYS A 92 -19.10 -11.83 -1.00
C LYS A 92 -18.03 -10.80 -1.41
N LYS A 93 -17.06 -10.57 -0.54
CA LYS A 93 -15.97 -9.61 -0.73
C LYS A 93 -14.64 -10.33 -0.97
N LEU A 94 -13.81 -9.75 -1.83
CA LEU A 94 -12.40 -10.14 -1.97
C LEU A 94 -11.62 -9.81 -0.69
N LEU A 95 -10.63 -10.63 -0.35
CA LEU A 95 -9.70 -10.35 0.74
C LEU A 95 -8.80 -9.16 0.39
N VAL A 96 -8.29 -8.47 1.42
CA VAL A 96 -7.44 -7.29 1.24
C VAL A 96 -6.20 -7.56 0.37
N ARG A 97 -5.54 -8.71 0.56
CA ARG A 97 -4.38 -9.11 -0.25
C ARG A 97 -4.75 -9.41 -1.71
N GLU A 98 -5.95 -9.95 -1.95
CA GLU A 98 -6.46 -10.17 -3.31
C GLU A 98 -6.81 -8.85 -4.01
N ARG A 99 -7.35 -7.88 -3.27
CA ARG A 99 -7.58 -6.52 -3.79
C ARG A 99 -6.26 -5.86 -4.19
N LEU A 100 -5.24 -5.93 -3.33
CA LEU A 100 -3.90 -5.39 -3.63
C LEU A 100 -3.26 -6.07 -4.84
N LYS A 101 -3.36 -7.40 -4.95
CA LYS A 101 -2.84 -8.15 -6.11
C LYS A 101 -3.48 -7.71 -7.45
N ARG A 102 -4.73 -7.23 -7.41
CA ARG A 102 -5.42 -6.71 -8.61
C ARG A 102 -5.12 -5.24 -8.88
N LEU A 103 -4.75 -4.48 -7.85
CA LEU A 103 -4.47 -3.06 -7.93
C LEU A 103 -3.02 -2.76 -8.36
N LEU A 104 -2.07 -3.50 -7.79
CA LEU A 104 -0.64 -3.30 -8.02
C LEU A 104 -0.21 -3.94 -9.33
N ASP A 105 0.78 -3.34 -9.98
CA ASP A 105 1.32 -3.81 -11.26
C ASP A 105 2.02 -5.19 -11.12
N ASP A 106 2.63 -5.46 -9.97
CA ASP A 106 3.30 -6.71 -9.66
C ASP A 106 3.32 -7.02 -8.14
N ASP A 107 3.79 -8.20 -7.78
CA ASP A 107 3.88 -8.67 -6.38
C ASP A 107 5.07 -8.07 -5.61
N ASN A 108 5.91 -7.22 -6.22
CA ASN A 108 7.07 -6.58 -5.59
C ASN A 108 6.69 -5.22 -5.01
N PHE A 109 6.06 -5.25 -3.84
CA PHE A 109 5.79 -4.05 -3.05
C PHE A 109 6.48 -4.07 -1.70
N LEU A 110 6.71 -2.89 -1.13
CA LEU A 110 7.27 -2.72 0.20
C LEU A 110 6.13 -2.64 1.22
N GLU A 111 5.85 -3.75 1.92
CA GLU A 111 4.89 -3.75 3.05
C GLU A 111 5.48 -3.01 4.26
N LEU A 112 4.70 -2.11 4.85
CA LEU A 112 5.07 -1.32 6.02
C LEU A 112 4.41 -1.87 7.28
N SER A 113 5.22 -2.05 8.32
CA SER A 113 4.79 -2.45 9.66
C SER A 113 3.84 -3.67 9.70
N PRO A 114 4.24 -4.83 9.13
CA PRO A 114 3.40 -6.04 9.10
C PRO A 114 3.09 -6.59 10.50
N PHE A 115 3.98 -6.36 11.46
CA PHE A 115 3.82 -6.82 12.85
C PHE A 115 3.12 -5.84 13.77
N ALA A 116 2.62 -4.71 13.24
CA ALA A 116 1.83 -3.77 14.03
C ALA A 116 0.64 -4.51 14.65
N GLY A 117 0.39 -4.26 15.94
CA GLY A 117 -0.74 -4.84 16.65
C GLY A 117 -0.53 -6.25 17.22
N LEU A 118 0.67 -6.81 17.13
CA LEU A 118 1.01 -8.04 17.87
C LEU A 118 1.38 -7.74 19.33
N ALA A 119 0.97 -8.63 20.23
CA ALA A 119 1.30 -8.63 21.66
C ALA A 119 0.95 -7.33 22.39
N LEU A 120 -0.16 -6.69 22.02
CA LEU A 120 -0.63 -5.48 22.69
C LEU A 120 -1.50 -5.81 23.92
N PRO A 121 -1.56 -4.93 24.93
CA PRO A 121 -2.32 -5.18 26.16
C PRO A 121 -3.82 -5.45 25.93
N TYR A 122 -4.39 -4.91 24.85
CA TYR A 122 -5.78 -5.10 24.45
C TYR A 122 -5.99 -6.26 23.46
N GLY A 123 -5.00 -7.12 23.32
CA GLY A 123 -5.01 -8.29 22.44
C GLY A 123 -4.45 -8.02 21.04
N ASP A 124 -4.27 -9.12 20.30
CA ASP A 124 -3.71 -9.07 18.96
C ASP A 124 -4.68 -8.45 17.95
N VAL A 125 -4.16 -7.50 17.17
CA VAL A 125 -4.79 -6.88 16.01
C VAL A 125 -3.79 -7.02 14.85
N PRO A 126 -3.72 -8.18 14.17
CA PRO A 126 -2.70 -8.44 13.15
C PRO A 126 -2.60 -7.34 12.10
N SER A 127 -1.38 -6.92 11.78
CA SER A 127 -1.10 -5.78 10.88
C SER A 127 -1.81 -4.48 11.27
N ALA A 128 -2.28 -4.34 12.51
CA ALA A 128 -3.16 -3.26 12.96
C ALA A 128 -4.49 -3.17 12.18
N GLY A 129 -4.96 -4.27 11.59
CA GLY A 129 -6.20 -4.31 10.80
C GLY A 129 -6.11 -3.59 9.45
N CYS A 130 -4.91 -3.26 8.99
CA CYS A 130 -4.69 -2.71 7.65
C CYS A 130 -3.34 -3.13 7.07
N LEU A 131 -3.30 -3.30 5.75
CA LEU A 131 -2.05 -3.43 5.00
C LEU A 131 -1.71 -2.06 4.45
N SER A 132 -0.49 -1.61 4.69
CA SER A 132 0.02 -0.35 4.15
C SER A 132 1.37 -0.59 3.50
N GLY A 133 1.69 0.13 2.44
CA GLY A 133 2.95 -0.07 1.75
C GLY A 133 3.14 0.79 0.53
N ILE A 134 4.26 0.60 -0.15
CA ILE A 134 4.61 1.31 -1.37
C ILE A 134 4.69 0.29 -2.50
N GLY A 135 3.93 0.50 -3.57
CA GLY A 135 3.91 -0.35 -4.75
C GLY A 135 3.61 0.47 -6.00
N LYS A 136 3.76 -0.15 -7.17
CA LYS A 136 3.42 0.52 -8.43
C LYS A 136 1.97 0.29 -8.81
N ILE A 137 1.31 1.36 -9.27
CA ILE A 137 -0.03 1.33 -9.86
C ILE A 137 0.07 2.09 -11.18
N CYS A 138 -0.14 1.41 -12.30
CA CYS A 138 0.01 1.97 -13.65
C CYS A 138 1.39 2.64 -13.87
N GLY A 139 2.46 2.03 -13.36
CA GLY A 139 3.84 2.50 -13.45
C GLY A 139 4.23 3.57 -12.44
N ILE A 140 3.29 4.06 -11.62
CA ILE A 140 3.51 5.14 -10.65
C ILE A 140 3.70 4.56 -9.26
N TRP A 141 4.72 5.03 -8.52
CA TRP A 141 4.91 4.66 -7.12
C TRP A 141 3.85 5.32 -6.24
N CYS A 142 3.02 4.50 -5.61
CA CYS A 142 1.93 4.95 -4.77
C CYS A 142 2.08 4.38 -3.35
N MET A 143 1.67 5.16 -2.36
CA MET A 143 1.33 4.63 -1.05
C MET A 143 -0.04 3.96 -1.15
N PHE A 144 -0.19 2.73 -0.64
CA PHE A 144 -1.50 2.12 -0.45
C PHE A 144 -1.79 1.97 1.03
N ILE A 145 -3.05 2.14 1.42
CA ILE A 145 -3.55 1.90 2.77
C ILE A 145 -4.88 1.13 2.63
N ALA A 146 -4.87 -0.15 2.97
CA ALA A 146 -5.97 -1.05 2.69
C ALA A 146 -6.46 -1.75 3.95
N ASN A 147 -7.72 -1.56 4.32
CA ASN A 147 -8.29 -2.18 5.53
C ASN A 147 -8.47 -3.69 5.34
N ASP A 148 -8.18 -4.43 6.40
CA ASP A 148 -8.52 -5.84 6.51
C ASP A 148 -9.78 -6.00 7.37
N ALA A 149 -10.93 -6.07 6.71
CA ALA A 149 -12.22 -6.24 7.38
C ALA A 149 -12.36 -7.60 8.11
N THR A 150 -11.46 -8.57 7.86
CA THR A 150 -11.45 -9.82 8.62
C THR A 150 -10.95 -9.59 10.05
N VAL A 151 -10.00 -8.67 10.24
CA VAL A 151 -9.42 -8.34 11.55
C VAL A 151 -10.39 -7.45 12.32
N LYS A 152 -11.06 -8.03 13.32
CA LYS A 152 -11.99 -7.31 14.22
C LYS A 152 -13.07 -6.51 13.45
N GLY A 153 -13.49 -6.99 12.27
CA GLY A 153 -14.49 -6.32 11.44
C GLY A 153 -14.00 -5.03 10.75
N GLY A 154 -12.68 -4.81 10.64
CA GLY A 154 -12.12 -3.57 10.12
C GLY A 154 -12.19 -2.40 11.10
N THR A 155 -12.43 -2.69 12.38
CA THR A 155 -12.49 -1.68 13.44
C THR A 155 -11.10 -1.09 13.70
N ALA A 156 -10.98 0.23 13.77
CA ALA A 156 -9.73 0.92 14.06
C ALA A 156 -9.40 0.87 15.57
N TYR A 157 -8.19 0.39 15.88
CA TYR A 157 -7.59 0.41 17.22
C TYR A 157 -6.55 1.54 17.31
N PRO A 158 -6.07 1.93 18.51
CA PRO A 158 -5.04 2.97 18.64
C PRO A 158 -3.82 2.72 17.75
N ILE A 159 -3.41 1.45 17.63
CA ILE A 159 -2.31 1.06 16.74
C ILE A 159 -2.66 1.21 15.25
N SER A 160 -3.93 1.03 14.87
CA SER A 160 -4.40 1.24 13.49
C SER A 160 -4.26 2.69 13.07
N VAL A 161 -4.68 3.63 13.93
CA VAL A 161 -4.52 5.08 13.70
C VAL A 161 -3.04 5.41 13.57
N LYS A 162 -2.21 4.97 14.52
CA LYS A 162 -0.76 5.21 14.47
C LYS A 162 -0.12 4.69 13.18
N LYS A 163 -0.50 3.49 12.72
CA LYS A 163 0.01 2.90 11.48
C LYS A 163 -0.42 3.71 10.25
N GLN A 164 -1.69 4.14 10.19
CA GLN A 164 -2.21 4.95 9.10
C GLN A 164 -1.55 6.34 9.03
N LEU A 165 -1.40 7.03 10.17
CA LEU A 165 -0.69 8.31 10.23
C LEU A 165 0.76 8.17 9.80
N ARG A 166 1.44 7.09 10.19
CA ARG A 166 2.80 6.83 9.72
C ARG A 166 2.88 6.61 8.22
N ALA A 167 1.91 5.91 7.62
CA ALA A 167 1.84 5.73 6.18
C ALA A 167 1.62 7.07 5.45
N GLN A 168 0.71 7.92 5.94
CA GLN A 168 0.50 9.27 5.40
C GLN A 168 1.73 10.16 5.55
N GLU A 169 2.44 10.10 6.68
CA GLU A 169 3.68 10.84 6.88
C GLU A 169 4.74 10.45 5.83
N ILE A 170 4.90 9.16 5.56
CA ILE A 170 5.80 8.67 4.51
C ILE A 170 5.35 9.17 3.13
N ALA A 171 4.04 9.13 2.85
CA ALA A 171 3.48 9.62 1.59
C ALA A 171 3.75 11.12 1.39
N ILE A 172 3.58 11.93 2.44
CA ILE A 172 3.88 13.37 2.44
C ILE A 172 5.37 13.62 2.17
N GLN A 173 6.25 12.97 2.93
CA GLN A 173 7.70 13.16 2.84
C GLN A 173 8.26 12.77 1.47
N ASN A 174 7.66 11.78 0.81
CA ASN A 174 8.13 11.25 -0.47
C ASN A 174 7.25 11.66 -1.66
N ARG A 175 6.23 12.50 -1.44
CA ARG A 175 5.23 12.94 -2.43
C ARG A 175 4.59 11.78 -3.21
N LEU A 176 4.20 10.73 -2.50
CA LEU A 176 3.57 9.55 -3.09
C LEU A 176 2.05 9.76 -3.20
N PRO A 177 1.45 9.64 -4.40
CA PRO A 177 0.01 9.51 -4.52
C PRO A 177 -0.49 8.37 -3.62
N THR A 178 -1.63 8.57 -2.96
CA THR A 178 -2.13 7.62 -1.96
C THR A 178 -3.44 6.98 -2.41
N VAL A 179 -3.49 5.65 -2.37
CA VAL A 179 -4.71 4.89 -2.64
C VAL A 179 -5.22 4.24 -1.36
N TYR A 180 -6.44 4.59 -0.95
CA TYR A 180 -7.12 4.03 0.20
C TYR A 180 -8.10 2.94 -0.25
N LEU A 181 -7.94 1.70 0.23
CA LEU A 181 -8.95 0.64 0.07
C LEU A 181 -9.74 0.53 1.38
N VAL A 182 -10.89 1.19 1.42
CA VAL A 182 -11.66 1.44 2.65
C VAL A 182 -12.67 0.32 2.88
N ASP A 183 -12.60 -0.32 4.06
CA ASP A 183 -13.54 -1.35 4.51
C ASP A 183 -13.46 -1.39 6.05
N SER A 184 -14.01 -0.36 6.70
CA SER A 184 -13.86 -0.13 8.13
C SER A 184 -15.20 -0.09 8.87
N GLY A 185 -15.29 -0.88 9.93
CA GLY A 185 -16.43 -0.92 10.85
C GLY A 185 -16.52 0.26 11.82
N GLY A 186 -15.59 1.23 11.76
CA GLY A 186 -15.53 2.38 12.67
C GLY A 186 -14.42 2.23 13.73
N ALA A 187 -14.55 2.95 14.85
CA ALA A 187 -13.56 2.96 15.93
C ALA A 187 -13.86 1.92 17.01
N PHE A 188 -12.83 1.38 17.65
CA PHE A 188 -13.00 0.48 18.78
C PHE A 188 -13.42 1.27 20.02
N LEU A 189 -14.74 1.33 20.25
CA LEU A 189 -15.35 2.18 21.28
C LEU A 189 -14.76 2.03 22.69
N PRO A 190 -14.37 0.83 23.18
CA PRO A 190 -13.74 0.71 24.50
C PRO A 190 -12.42 1.48 24.66
N LEU A 191 -11.73 1.79 23.56
CA LEU A 191 -10.49 2.57 23.54
C LEU A 191 -10.66 3.94 22.85
N GLN A 192 -11.90 4.46 22.76
CA GLN A 192 -12.20 5.72 22.06
C GLN A 192 -11.33 6.91 22.53
N ALA A 193 -10.99 6.97 23.82
CA ALA A 193 -10.21 8.07 24.39
C ALA A 193 -8.76 8.10 23.86
N GLN A 194 -8.27 6.97 23.35
CA GLN A 194 -6.96 6.82 22.71
C GLN A 194 -7.05 6.86 21.17
N LEU A 195 -8.23 7.19 20.64
CA LEU A 195 -8.56 7.12 19.21
C LEU A 195 -9.13 8.42 18.66
N PHE A 196 -9.75 9.24 19.50
CA PHE A 196 -10.51 10.41 19.08
C PHE A 196 -9.92 11.77 19.50
N PRO A 197 -9.60 12.03 20.78
CA PRO A 197 -9.49 13.41 21.27
C PRO A 197 -8.16 14.13 21.01
N ASP A 198 -7.04 13.42 20.87
CA ASP A 198 -5.71 14.03 20.85
C ASP A 198 -5.25 14.42 19.42
N LYS A 199 -4.22 15.26 19.33
CA LYS A 199 -3.68 15.79 18.08
C LYS A 199 -3.27 14.71 17.08
N GLU A 200 -2.72 13.59 17.55
CA GLU A 200 -2.26 12.47 16.72
C GLU A 200 -3.25 11.29 16.74
N HIS A 201 -4.52 11.56 17.02
CA HIS A 201 -5.62 10.59 16.95
C HIS A 201 -6.35 10.65 15.59
N GLY A 202 -7.49 9.97 15.46
CA GLY A 202 -8.17 9.72 14.18
C GLY A 202 -8.44 10.97 13.34
N GLY A 203 -8.71 12.13 13.95
CA GLY A 203 -8.91 13.39 13.22
C GLY A 203 -7.68 13.85 12.42
N ARG A 204 -6.47 13.44 12.84
CA ARG A 204 -5.21 13.75 12.16
C ARG A 204 -5.14 13.13 10.77
N THR A 205 -5.82 12.00 10.56
CA THR A 205 -5.92 11.36 9.26
C THR A 205 -6.50 12.32 8.23
N PHE A 206 -7.63 12.95 8.55
CA PHE A 206 -8.34 13.87 7.66
C PHE A 206 -7.60 15.20 7.49
N TYR A 207 -6.96 15.67 8.57
CA TYR A 207 -6.03 16.80 8.48
C TYR A 207 -4.92 16.52 7.47
N ASN A 208 -4.28 15.35 7.54
CA ASN A 208 -3.23 14.97 6.60
C ASN A 208 -3.76 14.84 5.17
N GLU A 209 -4.98 14.31 4.97
CA GLU A 209 -5.60 14.26 3.63
C GLU A 209 -5.77 15.66 3.05
N ALA A 210 -6.27 16.63 3.82
CA ALA A 210 -6.39 18.01 3.37
C ALA A 210 -5.02 18.65 3.06
N ILE A 211 -4.01 18.40 3.90
CA ILE A 211 -2.65 18.91 3.66
C ILE A 211 -2.03 18.28 2.42
N MET A 212 -2.18 16.97 2.21
CA MET A 212 -1.70 16.27 1.02
C MET A 212 -2.35 16.83 -0.25
N SER A 213 -3.66 17.06 -0.22
CA SER A 213 -4.40 17.69 -1.30
C SER A 213 -3.85 19.09 -1.63
N ALA A 214 -3.65 19.94 -0.61
CA ALA A 214 -3.06 21.26 -0.77
C ALA A 214 -1.62 21.22 -1.33
N MET A 215 -0.86 20.16 -1.02
CA MET A 215 0.48 19.89 -1.56
C MET A 215 0.47 19.28 -2.98
N LYS A 216 -0.72 19.07 -3.56
CA LYS A 216 -0.96 18.41 -4.85
C LYS A 216 -0.44 16.97 -4.87
N ILE A 217 -0.61 16.25 -3.77
CA ILE A 217 -0.37 14.80 -3.69
C ILE A 217 -1.73 14.11 -3.87
N PRO A 218 -2.01 13.48 -5.02
CA PRO A 218 -3.32 12.92 -5.32
C PRO A 218 -3.70 11.78 -4.38
N GLN A 219 -4.98 11.71 -4.04
CA GLN A 219 -5.57 10.70 -3.18
C GLN A 219 -6.79 10.10 -3.87
N VAL A 220 -6.83 8.77 -3.90
CA VAL A 220 -7.96 8.00 -4.45
C VAL A 220 -8.48 7.07 -3.38
N ALA A 221 -9.78 7.08 -3.14
CA ALA A 221 -10.43 6.15 -2.21
C ALA A 221 -11.31 5.15 -2.96
N VAL A 222 -11.19 3.87 -2.59
CA VAL A 222 -12.06 2.79 -3.08
C VAL A 222 -12.79 2.20 -1.88
N VAL A 223 -14.08 2.49 -1.77
CA VAL A 223 -14.95 2.00 -0.71
C VAL A 223 -15.41 0.58 -1.05
N CYS A 224 -14.69 -0.39 -0.48
CA CYS A 224 -14.90 -1.83 -0.67
C CYS A 224 -15.85 -2.45 0.37
N GLY A 225 -16.52 -1.62 1.17
CA GLY A 225 -17.40 -2.07 2.23
C GLY A 225 -17.95 -0.94 3.09
N SER A 226 -18.17 -1.24 4.37
CA SER A 226 -18.72 -0.24 5.29
C SER A 226 -17.69 0.87 5.52
N CYS A 227 -18.18 2.10 5.61
CA CYS A 227 -17.41 3.29 5.89
C CYS A 227 -18.28 4.22 6.76
N THR A 228 -18.10 4.13 8.08
CA THR A 228 -19.02 4.75 9.05
C THR A 228 -18.36 5.82 9.90
N ALA A 229 -19.13 6.85 10.27
CA ALA A 229 -18.74 7.92 11.18
C ALA A 229 -17.44 8.60 10.74
N GLY A 230 -16.41 8.64 11.60
CA GLY A 230 -15.13 9.26 11.24
C GLY A 230 -14.51 8.66 9.98
N GLY A 231 -14.66 7.35 9.75
CA GLY A 231 -14.12 6.70 8.55
C GLY A 231 -14.71 7.25 7.24
N ALA A 232 -15.94 7.77 7.28
CA ALA A 232 -16.61 8.37 6.12
C ALA A 232 -15.85 9.56 5.53
N TYR A 233 -15.00 10.22 6.32
CA TYR A 233 -14.25 11.37 5.82
C TYR A 233 -13.16 11.00 4.81
N ILE A 234 -12.56 9.80 4.92
CA ILE A 234 -11.52 9.32 3.99
C ILE A 234 -11.98 9.38 2.53
N PRO A 235 -13.10 8.73 2.14
CA PRO A 235 -13.58 8.85 0.77
C PRO A 235 -14.16 10.23 0.44
N THR A 236 -14.68 11.00 1.39
CA THR A 236 -15.24 12.33 1.05
C THR A 236 -14.18 13.41 0.86
N MET A 237 -12.96 13.20 1.35
CA MET A 237 -11.86 14.16 1.27
C MET A 237 -10.79 13.78 0.24
N ALA A 238 -10.83 12.57 -0.32
CA ALA A 238 -10.02 12.18 -1.46
C ALA A 238 -10.43 12.93 -2.74
N GLU A 239 -9.49 13.15 -3.66
CA GLU A 239 -9.78 13.79 -4.96
C GLU A 239 -10.71 12.95 -5.83
N GLU A 240 -10.56 11.63 -5.80
CA GLU A 240 -11.45 10.70 -6.50
C GLU A 240 -11.90 9.57 -5.58
N THR A 241 -13.18 9.24 -5.67
CA THR A 241 -13.79 8.19 -4.86
C THR A 241 -14.59 7.22 -5.71
N ILE A 242 -14.29 5.95 -5.53
CA ILE A 242 -14.99 4.82 -6.14
C ILE A 242 -15.72 4.08 -5.03
N ILE A 243 -17.01 3.79 -5.24
CA ILE A 243 -17.83 3.02 -4.29
C ILE A 243 -18.33 1.77 -5.01
N VAL A 244 -18.07 0.60 -4.42
CA VAL A 244 -18.50 -0.67 -5.02
C VAL A 244 -20.01 -0.84 -4.87
N ASP A 245 -20.75 -0.88 -5.98
CA ASP A 245 -22.22 -1.02 -5.98
C ASP A 245 -22.68 -2.21 -5.12
N ARG A 246 -23.67 -1.97 -4.25
CA ARG A 246 -24.26 -2.95 -3.31
C ARG A 246 -23.29 -3.56 -2.28
N ILE A 247 -22.09 -3.01 -2.14
CA ILE A 247 -21.08 -3.47 -1.18
C ILE A 247 -20.56 -2.32 -0.34
N GLY A 248 -20.19 -1.22 -1.00
CA GLY A 248 -19.67 -0.01 -0.38
C GLY A 248 -20.79 0.88 0.15
N THR A 249 -20.65 1.33 1.39
CA THR A 249 -21.61 2.26 2.01
C THR A 249 -20.87 3.34 2.79
N ILE A 250 -21.29 4.60 2.67
CA ILE A 250 -20.73 5.76 3.38
C ILE A 250 -21.83 6.46 4.16
N PHE A 251 -21.66 6.65 5.47
CA PHE A 251 -22.58 7.42 6.30
C PHE A 251 -21.92 7.89 7.60
N LEU A 252 -22.34 9.05 8.13
CA LEU A 252 -21.88 9.54 9.44
C LEU A 252 -22.49 8.74 10.60
N ALA A 253 -23.72 8.28 10.45
CA ALA A 253 -24.41 7.42 11.39
C ALA A 253 -24.99 6.24 10.61
N GLY A 254 -24.60 5.01 10.96
CA GLY A 254 -25.15 3.81 10.31
C GLY A 254 -26.59 3.50 10.75
N PRO A 255 -27.26 2.54 10.10
CA PRO A 255 -28.65 2.19 10.40
C PRO A 255 -28.96 1.96 11.89
N PRO A 256 -28.09 1.28 12.69
CA PRO A 256 -28.36 1.13 14.11
C PRO A 256 -28.43 2.45 14.88
N LEU A 257 -27.62 3.45 14.50
CA LEU A 257 -27.60 4.76 15.14
C LEU A 257 -28.80 5.61 14.69
N VAL A 258 -29.15 5.56 13.39
CA VAL A 258 -30.33 6.26 12.86
C VAL A 258 -31.60 5.76 13.56
N LYS A 259 -31.76 4.44 13.66
CA LYS A 259 -32.88 3.82 14.37
C LYS A 259 -32.93 4.20 15.84
N ALA A 260 -31.78 4.21 16.52
CA ALA A 260 -31.70 4.59 17.93
C ALA A 260 -32.05 6.08 18.16
N ALA A 261 -31.67 6.97 17.24
CA ALA A 261 -31.88 8.41 17.38
C ALA A 261 -33.26 8.89 16.93
N THR A 262 -33.86 8.26 15.92
CA THR A 262 -35.06 8.77 15.24
C THR A 262 -36.22 7.76 15.21
N GLY A 263 -35.96 6.48 15.47
CA GLY A 263 -36.92 5.39 15.27
C GLY A 263 -37.05 4.92 13.81
N GLU A 264 -36.38 5.58 12.86
CA GLU A 264 -36.42 5.21 11.44
C GLU A 264 -35.72 3.87 11.18
N ASP A 265 -36.37 2.99 10.40
CA ASP A 265 -35.78 1.73 9.92
C ASP A 265 -35.37 1.90 8.45
N VAL A 266 -34.07 1.96 8.20
CA VAL A 266 -33.49 2.21 6.87
C VAL A 266 -32.37 1.22 6.60
N SER A 267 -32.27 0.72 5.37
CA SER A 267 -31.20 -0.20 5.00
C SER A 267 -29.86 0.54 4.83
N ALA A 268 -28.73 -0.16 4.93
CA ALA A 268 -27.42 0.46 4.71
C ALA A 268 -27.24 0.97 3.27
N GLU A 269 -27.85 0.29 2.29
CA GLU A 269 -27.82 0.69 0.87
C GLU A 269 -28.67 1.95 0.64
N ASP A 270 -29.85 2.02 1.26
CA ASP A 270 -30.74 3.18 1.11
C ASP A 270 -30.22 4.41 1.87
N LEU A 271 -29.53 4.19 2.99
CA LEU A 271 -28.97 5.26 3.82
C LEU A 271 -27.70 5.87 3.22
N GLY A 272 -26.88 5.09 2.53
CA GLY A 272 -25.57 5.54 2.07
C GLY A 272 -24.87 4.63 1.09
N GLY A 273 -25.59 3.86 0.28
CA GLY A 273 -25.04 3.00 -0.75
C GLY A 273 -24.43 3.76 -1.92
N ALA A 274 -23.76 3.02 -2.81
CA ALA A 274 -23.02 3.59 -3.93
C ALA A 274 -23.90 4.47 -4.83
N ARG A 275 -25.13 4.03 -5.13
CA ARG A 275 -26.06 4.77 -6.00
C ARG A 275 -26.52 6.10 -5.41
N LEU A 276 -26.64 6.18 -4.08
CA LEU A 276 -27.04 7.41 -3.41
C LEU A 276 -25.95 8.47 -3.56
N HIS A 277 -24.68 8.07 -3.40
CA HIS A 277 -23.53 8.98 -3.43
C HIS A 277 -22.99 9.31 -4.84
N SER A 278 -23.42 8.60 -5.88
CA SER A 278 -22.87 8.73 -7.24
C SER A 278 -23.88 9.21 -8.29
N ARG A 279 -25.08 9.62 -7.86
CA ARG A 279 -26.11 10.18 -8.74
C ARG A 279 -26.06 11.69 -8.84
#